data_AF-A0A2S9Q8N9-F1
#
_entry.id   AF-A0A2S9Q8N9-F1
#
_cell.length_a   1.000
_cell.length_b   1.000
_cell.length_c   1.000
_cell.angle_alpha   90.00
_cell.angle_beta   90.00
_cell.angle_gamma   90.00
#
_symmetry.space_group_name_H-M   'P 1'
#
loop_
_entity.id
_entity.type
_entity.pdbx_description
1 polymer ?
#
loop_
_entity_poly.entity_id
_entity_poly.type
_entity_poly.pdbx_seq_one_letter_code
_entity_poly.pdbx_strand_id
1 'polypeptide(L)'
;MRERLALITGHLSRARLERTMTALGRVSFDWLILDAGVKVAALMTEEIIRRRIALPEGVTRILLPGRCRADLEALSGHFGIPVERGPDEIADLPAFLGRGGHPPDLSRHDVTIFSEIVEASQLSPEQLLERARAMAAKGADVIDLGALPDTPFPHLEDSIRLLKQHGFRVSVDSAAPAELRRGAEAGADFLLSLNEHTLDLALGTQAIPVLVPVEPSDLASLLRAVERMEEAGRPFIADPVLDPIHFGFAASLARYVEFRRLKPQAEILMGTGNLTELTEADSLGLTALLMGICSELAIRHVLVVQVSAHTRRTLQEHDAARRLMFAAKADGSLPKGYGSALLALHDKRPVVSSPEQVEQNAAAVRDTNFRIEVSDDGIHAYNRAIHARGTDALAFYPQLDVAKDAAHAFYLGTELAKAETAWRLGKRYAQDEPLDFGCAADKPDEDATGFKAPGHTLAGRKEQ
;
A
#
# COMPACT_ATOMS: atom_id res chain seq x y z
N MET A 1 -24.14 -1.82 37.59
CA MET A 1 -23.17 -0.72 37.33
C MET A 1 -22.81 -0.80 35.85
N ARG A 2 -22.84 0.30 35.11
CA ARG A 2 -22.50 0.26 33.68
C ARG A 2 -20.99 -0.01 33.56
N GLU A 3 -20.62 -0.95 32.70
CA GLU A 3 -19.22 -1.30 32.47
C GLU A 3 -18.45 -0.07 31.98
N ARG A 4 -17.27 0.19 32.54
CA ARG A 4 -16.38 1.27 32.13
C ARG A 4 -14.99 0.72 31.84
N LEU A 5 -14.62 0.73 30.56
CA LEU A 5 -13.40 0.16 30.01
C LEU A 5 -12.27 1.19 29.93
N ALA A 6 -11.15 0.95 30.60
CA ALA A 6 -9.91 1.71 30.41
C ALA A 6 -9.02 1.02 29.38
N LEU A 7 -8.82 1.66 28.22
CA LEU A 7 -7.90 1.17 27.20
C LEU A 7 -6.53 1.83 27.40
N ILE A 8 -5.51 1.03 27.70
CA ILE A 8 -4.14 1.54 27.90
C ILE A 8 -3.38 1.46 26.58
N THR A 9 -2.66 2.51 26.21
CA THR A 9 -1.90 2.54 24.95
C THR A 9 -0.63 3.39 25.04
N GLY A 10 0.22 3.32 24.02
CA GLY A 10 1.35 4.22 23.84
C GLY A 10 0.93 5.51 23.12
N HIS A 11 1.78 6.54 23.20
CA HIS A 11 1.50 7.88 22.70
C HIS A 11 1.06 7.91 21.24
N LEU A 12 1.77 7.20 20.35
CA LEU A 12 1.51 7.19 18.90
C LEU A 12 0.19 6.50 18.52
N SER A 13 -0.42 5.75 19.43
CA SER A 13 -1.62 4.96 19.16
C SER A 13 -2.89 5.56 19.76
N ARG A 14 -2.76 6.60 20.59
CA ARG A 14 -3.87 7.24 21.32
C ARG A 14 -4.94 7.81 20.38
N ALA A 15 -4.55 8.65 19.42
CA ALA A 15 -5.49 9.31 18.51
C ALA A 15 -6.27 8.31 17.65
N ARG A 16 -5.60 7.27 17.16
CA ARG A 16 -6.25 6.19 16.41
C ARG A 16 -7.23 5.41 17.27
N LEU A 17 -6.84 5.06 18.49
CA LEU A 17 -7.71 4.34 19.42
C LEU A 17 -8.97 5.17 19.74
N GLU A 18 -8.83 6.48 19.94
CA GLU A 18 -9.94 7.40 20.18
C GLU A 18 -10.91 7.45 19.00
N ARG A 19 -10.39 7.58 17.77
CA ARG A 19 -11.23 7.51 16.56
C ARG A 19 -11.91 6.16 16.40
N THR A 20 -11.20 5.06 16.60
CA THR A 20 -11.77 3.71 16.51
C THR A 20 -12.91 3.53 17.52
N MET A 21 -12.69 3.90 18.79
CA MET A 21 -13.72 3.79 19.82
C MET A 21 -14.91 4.73 19.59
N THR A 22 -14.67 5.92 19.05
CA THR A 22 -15.73 6.85 18.64
C THR A 22 -16.54 6.31 17.45
N ALA A 23 -15.88 5.70 16.47
CA ALA A 23 -16.50 5.11 15.28
C ALA A 23 -17.37 3.89 15.60
N LEU A 24 -17.19 3.23 16.76
CA LEU A 24 -18.11 2.19 17.24
C LEU A 24 -19.52 2.72 17.51
N GLY A 25 -19.68 4.04 17.67
CA GLY A 25 -20.96 4.69 17.96
C GLY A 25 -21.48 4.33 19.35
N ARG A 26 -22.80 4.09 19.48
CA ARG A 26 -23.40 3.72 20.77
C ARG A 26 -22.96 2.31 21.18
N VAL A 27 -22.07 2.23 22.17
CA VAL A 27 -21.65 1.02 22.87
C VAL A 27 -22.40 0.85 24.20
N SER A 28 -22.56 -0.40 24.65
CA SER A 28 -23.24 -0.73 25.92
C SER A 28 -22.45 -0.31 27.17
N PHE A 29 -21.14 -0.10 27.02
CA PHE A 29 -20.19 0.29 28.06
C PHE A 29 -19.67 1.72 27.84
N ASP A 30 -19.18 2.35 28.90
CA ASP A 30 -18.41 3.60 28.82
C ASP A 30 -16.92 3.28 28.62
N TRP A 31 -16.14 4.17 28.02
CA TRP A 31 -14.72 3.93 27.79
C TRP A 31 -13.87 5.18 28.01
N LEU A 32 -12.59 4.98 28.28
CA LEU A 32 -11.56 6.03 28.33
C LEU A 32 -10.22 5.48 27.86
N ILE A 33 -9.32 6.36 27.46
CA ILE A 33 -7.98 5.99 27.00
C ILE A 33 -6.94 6.56 27.96
N LEU A 34 -6.00 5.72 28.38
CA LEU A 34 -4.88 6.07 29.26
C LEU A 34 -3.55 5.89 28.52
N ASP A 35 -2.73 6.93 28.47
CA ASP A 35 -1.40 6.89 27.86
C ASP A 35 -0.36 6.40 28.89
N ALA A 36 0.37 5.33 28.57
CA ALA A 36 1.42 4.77 29.43
C ALA A 36 2.73 5.60 29.43
N GLY A 37 2.81 6.65 28.61
CA GLY A 37 3.99 7.52 28.51
C GLY A 37 5.16 6.87 27.77
N VAL A 38 4.88 5.92 26.87
CA VAL A 38 5.85 5.31 25.95
C VAL A 38 5.47 5.63 24.51
N LYS A 39 6.44 5.68 23.58
CA LYS A 39 6.15 6.00 22.17
C LYS A 39 5.23 4.98 21.51
N VAL A 40 5.54 3.68 21.63
CA VAL A 40 4.75 2.58 21.05
C VAL A 40 4.34 1.57 22.11
N ALA A 41 3.14 0.99 21.97
CA ALA A 41 2.56 0.04 22.93
C ALA A 41 3.40 -1.22 23.17
N ALA A 42 4.18 -1.68 22.17
CA ALA A 42 5.05 -2.85 22.30
C ALA A 42 6.20 -2.65 23.31
N LEU A 43 6.52 -1.41 23.68
CA LEU A 43 7.53 -1.08 24.70
C LEU A 43 6.94 -0.93 26.11
N MET A 44 5.62 -1.14 26.28
CA MET A 44 4.99 -1.16 27.58
C MET A 44 5.40 -2.42 28.35
N THR A 45 5.95 -2.24 29.55
CA THR A 45 6.20 -3.32 30.51
C THR A 45 5.24 -3.21 31.69
N GLU A 46 5.09 -4.30 32.43
CA GLU A 46 4.30 -4.33 33.65
C GLU A 46 4.69 -3.22 34.64
N GLU A 47 5.99 -3.01 34.87
CA GLU A 47 6.50 -1.99 35.79
C GLU A 47 6.12 -0.56 35.34
N ILE A 48 6.20 -0.29 34.04
CA ILE A 48 5.80 1.00 33.47
C ILE A 48 4.32 1.27 33.73
N ILE A 49 3.47 0.25 33.51
CA ILE A 49 2.03 0.34 33.70
C ILE A 49 1.70 0.63 35.17
N ARG A 50 2.24 -0.18 36.10
CA ARG A 50 2.03 0.00 37.56
C ARG A 50 2.44 1.39 38.03
N ARG A 51 3.58 1.89 37.54
CA ARG A 51 4.14 3.16 38.01
C ARG A 51 3.42 4.39 37.43
N ARG A 52 2.97 4.32 36.18
CA ARG A 52 2.52 5.52 35.43
C ARG A 52 1.01 5.62 35.23
N ILE A 53 0.29 4.51 35.32
CA ILE A 53 -1.15 4.51 35.09
C ILE A 53 -1.88 4.76 36.41
N ALA A 54 -2.52 5.92 36.50
CA ALA A 54 -3.50 6.21 37.54
C ALA A 54 -4.91 5.93 36.99
N LEU A 55 -5.64 5.02 37.63
CA LEU A 55 -7.00 4.68 37.22
C LEU A 55 -8.01 5.67 37.80
N PRO A 56 -8.85 6.29 36.96
CA PRO A 56 -9.98 7.07 37.45
C PRO A 56 -11.02 6.20 38.18
N GLU A 57 -11.80 6.81 39.07
CA GLU A 57 -12.88 6.11 39.76
C GLU A 57 -13.93 5.54 38.79
N GLY A 58 -14.46 4.37 39.14
CA GLY A 58 -15.53 3.70 38.41
C GLY A 58 -15.11 2.93 37.17
N VAL A 59 -13.80 2.79 36.89
CA VAL A 59 -13.31 1.83 35.88
C VAL A 59 -13.55 0.41 36.38
N THR A 60 -14.18 -0.43 35.55
CA THR A 60 -14.52 -1.81 35.92
C THR A 60 -13.66 -2.84 35.21
N ARG A 61 -12.95 -2.44 34.15
CA ARG A 61 -12.06 -3.33 33.39
C ARG A 61 -10.95 -2.53 32.69
N ILE A 62 -9.76 -3.13 32.58
CA ILE A 62 -8.64 -2.61 31.80
C ILE A 62 -8.42 -3.49 30.57
N LEU A 63 -8.19 -2.87 29.41
CA LEU A 63 -7.75 -3.54 28.20
C LEU A 63 -6.34 -3.07 27.82
N LEU A 64 -5.40 -4.02 27.77
CA LEU A 64 -4.04 -3.79 27.28
C LEU A 64 -3.95 -4.09 25.77
N PRO A 65 -3.00 -3.49 25.04
CA PRO A 65 -2.72 -3.85 23.65
C PRO A 65 -2.24 -5.31 23.57
N GLY A 66 -2.60 -6.05 22.51
CA GLY A 66 -2.26 -7.47 22.38
C GLY A 66 -0.76 -7.77 22.46
N ARG A 67 0.04 -6.86 21.89
CA ARG A 67 1.52 -6.93 21.88
C ARG A 67 2.19 -6.52 23.20
N CYS A 68 1.45 -6.08 24.22
CA CYS A 68 2.03 -5.67 25.51
C CYS A 68 2.45 -6.89 26.32
N ARG A 69 3.75 -7.12 26.50
CA ARG A 69 4.26 -8.25 27.29
C ARG A 69 4.23 -7.89 28.79
N ALA A 70 3.08 -8.12 29.42
CA ALA A 70 2.87 -7.95 30.86
C ALA A 70 2.06 -9.12 31.45
N ASP A 71 2.29 -9.41 32.73
CA ASP A 71 1.50 -10.36 33.52
C ASP A 71 0.14 -9.73 33.87
N LEU A 72 -0.93 -10.31 33.33
CA LEU A 72 -2.29 -9.79 33.49
C LEU A 72 -2.85 -10.04 34.89
N GLU A 73 -2.50 -11.17 35.51
CA GLU A 73 -2.96 -11.50 36.87
C GLU A 73 -2.30 -10.56 37.88
N ALA A 74 -1.00 -10.33 37.72
CA ALA A 74 -0.24 -9.44 38.59
C ALA A 74 -0.74 -7.99 38.49
N LEU A 75 -1.09 -7.51 37.30
CA LEU A 75 -1.71 -6.19 37.09
C LEU A 75 -3.15 -6.14 37.62
N SER A 76 -3.93 -7.20 37.45
CA SER A 76 -5.29 -7.29 38.01
C SER A 76 -5.26 -7.20 39.53
N GLY A 77 -4.33 -7.90 40.18
CA GLY A 77 -4.12 -7.81 41.63
C GLY A 77 -3.68 -6.42 42.09
N HIS A 78 -2.87 -5.71 41.30
CA HIS A 78 -2.43 -4.36 41.61
C HIS A 78 -3.56 -3.32 41.57
N PHE A 79 -4.37 -3.37 40.52
CA PHE A 79 -5.44 -2.40 40.28
C PHE A 79 -6.78 -2.79 40.90
N GLY A 80 -6.93 -4.04 41.36
CA GLY A 80 -8.15 -4.55 41.98
C GLY A 80 -9.31 -4.75 41.00
N ILE A 81 -9.04 -4.71 39.68
CA ILE A 81 -10.04 -4.92 38.61
C ILE A 81 -9.45 -5.81 37.51
N PRO A 82 -10.30 -6.50 36.73
CA PRO A 82 -9.84 -7.37 35.66
C PRO A 82 -9.01 -6.62 34.60
N VAL A 83 -7.87 -7.21 34.24
CA VAL A 83 -7.01 -6.76 33.15
C VAL A 83 -7.03 -7.80 32.03
N GLU A 84 -7.48 -7.40 30.86
CA GLU A 84 -7.56 -8.26 29.69
C GLU A 84 -6.58 -7.83 28.61
N ARG A 85 -6.23 -8.77 27.74
CA ARG A 85 -5.42 -8.54 26.55
C ARG A 85 -6.35 -8.33 25.37
N GLY A 86 -6.30 -7.13 24.80
CA GLY A 86 -6.96 -6.78 23.54
C GLY A 86 -6.23 -7.37 22.33
N PRO A 87 -6.70 -7.04 21.12
CA PRO A 87 -6.06 -7.52 19.90
C PRO A 87 -4.70 -6.86 19.68
N ASP A 88 -3.88 -7.50 18.85
CA ASP A 88 -2.56 -6.99 18.48
C ASP A 88 -2.60 -5.66 17.72
N GLU A 89 -3.65 -5.45 16.92
CA GLU A 89 -3.85 -4.24 16.15
C GLU A 89 -5.15 -3.54 16.54
N ILE A 90 -5.12 -2.21 16.62
CA ILE A 90 -6.32 -1.39 16.92
C ILE A 90 -7.42 -1.60 15.87
N ALA A 91 -7.04 -1.90 14.62
CA ALA A 91 -8.01 -2.19 13.55
C ALA A 91 -8.92 -3.39 13.87
N ASP A 92 -8.44 -4.32 14.68
CA ASP A 92 -9.18 -5.52 15.08
C ASP A 92 -9.99 -5.30 16.37
N LEU A 93 -9.79 -4.15 17.03
CA LEU A 93 -10.47 -3.80 18.27
C LEU A 93 -12.00 -3.76 18.13
N PRO A 94 -12.58 -3.23 17.04
CA PRO A 94 -14.02 -3.35 16.83
C PRO A 94 -14.46 -4.81 16.88
N ALA A 95 -13.82 -5.70 16.10
CA ALA A 95 -14.21 -7.10 16.02
C ALA A 95 -14.03 -7.79 17.39
N PHE A 96 -12.95 -7.47 18.11
CA PHE A 96 -12.70 -7.91 19.48
C PHE A 96 -13.80 -7.46 20.45
N LEU A 97 -14.32 -6.23 20.29
CA LEU A 97 -15.43 -5.68 21.06
C LEU A 97 -16.81 -6.06 20.49
N GLY A 98 -16.87 -7.05 19.57
CA GLY A 98 -18.11 -7.60 19.02
C GLY A 98 -18.77 -6.74 17.93
N ARG A 99 -18.04 -5.83 17.28
CA ARG A 99 -18.53 -5.03 16.15
C ARG A 99 -17.59 -5.14 14.95
N GLY A 100 -18.05 -5.68 13.83
CA GLY A 100 -17.26 -5.67 12.60
C GLY A 100 -16.73 -4.25 12.31
N GLY A 101 -15.41 -4.07 12.32
CA GLY A 101 -14.80 -2.79 11.99
C GLY A 101 -15.13 -2.44 10.55
N HIS A 102 -15.41 -1.17 10.27
CA HIS A 102 -15.54 -0.73 8.89
C HIS A 102 -14.15 -0.74 8.23
N PRO A 103 -14.04 -1.15 6.96
CA PRO A 103 -12.81 -0.95 6.21
C PRO A 103 -12.45 0.54 6.25
N PRO A 104 -11.17 0.88 6.43
CA PRO A 104 -10.75 2.27 6.43
C PRO A 104 -10.94 2.85 5.03
N ASP A 105 -11.33 4.12 4.98
CA ASP A 105 -11.48 4.85 3.73
C ASP A 105 -10.10 5.16 3.12
N LEU A 106 -9.82 4.54 1.98
CA LEU A 106 -8.60 4.74 1.19
C LEU A 106 -8.88 5.47 -0.14
N SER A 107 -10.04 6.12 -0.28
CA SER A 107 -10.42 6.86 -1.49
C SER A 107 -9.60 8.14 -1.70
N ARG A 108 -8.98 8.67 -0.64
CA ARG A 108 -8.28 9.96 -0.64
C ARG A 108 -6.75 9.79 -0.68
N HIS A 109 -6.08 10.78 -1.28
CA HIS A 109 -4.63 10.94 -1.32
C HIS A 109 -4.27 12.42 -1.56
N ASP A 110 -3.03 12.80 -1.30
CA ASP A 110 -2.48 14.14 -1.52
C ASP A 110 -1.18 14.18 -2.36
N VAL A 111 -0.72 13.01 -2.82
CA VAL A 111 0.41 12.88 -3.74
C VAL A 111 -0.09 12.68 -5.16
N THR A 112 0.43 13.50 -6.09
CA THR A 112 0.20 13.43 -7.54
C THR A 112 1.24 12.52 -8.19
N ILE A 113 0.80 11.56 -9.00
CA ILE A 113 1.68 10.64 -9.73
C ILE A 113 1.84 11.15 -11.16
N PHE A 114 3.06 11.56 -11.49
CA PHE A 114 3.53 11.79 -12.86
C PHE A 114 4.02 10.44 -13.39
N SER A 115 3.45 10.01 -14.50
CA SER A 115 3.74 8.70 -15.08
C SER A 115 4.36 8.88 -16.45
N GLU A 116 5.63 8.50 -16.56
CA GLU A 116 6.44 8.78 -17.74
C GLU A 116 6.26 7.72 -18.85
N ILE A 117 6.07 8.22 -20.07
CA ILE A 117 6.26 7.48 -21.31
C ILE A 117 7.64 7.87 -21.86
N VAL A 118 8.67 7.10 -21.52
CA VAL A 118 10.10 7.43 -21.77
C VAL A 118 10.44 7.62 -23.25
N GLU A 119 9.83 6.83 -24.13
CA GLU A 119 10.10 6.86 -25.57
C GLU A 119 8.93 7.51 -26.32
N ALA A 120 8.35 8.58 -25.78
CA ALA A 120 7.12 9.15 -26.31
C ALA A 120 7.26 9.60 -27.77
N SER A 121 8.45 10.08 -28.16
CA SER A 121 8.73 10.50 -29.54
C SER A 121 8.73 9.37 -30.57
N GLN A 122 8.75 8.10 -30.15
CA GLN A 122 8.67 6.94 -31.04
C GLN A 122 7.25 6.40 -31.22
N LEU A 123 6.29 6.91 -30.46
CA LEU A 123 4.92 6.43 -30.44
C LEU A 123 4.00 7.40 -31.16
N SER A 124 3.08 6.90 -31.97
CA SER A 124 2.06 7.78 -32.57
C SER A 124 1.19 8.44 -31.48
N PRO A 125 0.55 9.59 -31.76
CA PRO A 125 -0.39 10.20 -30.83
C PRO A 125 -1.46 9.23 -30.30
N GLU A 126 -1.95 8.32 -31.14
CA GLU A 126 -2.94 7.29 -30.76
C GLU A 126 -2.36 6.26 -29.79
N GLN A 127 -1.12 5.81 -30.02
CA GLN A 127 -0.42 4.90 -29.12
C GLN A 127 -0.13 5.56 -27.76
N LEU A 128 0.24 6.85 -27.77
CA LEU A 128 0.38 7.64 -26.55
C LEU A 128 -0.94 7.74 -25.78
N LEU A 129 -2.05 7.96 -26.48
CA LEU A 129 -3.38 8.01 -25.87
C LEU A 129 -3.79 6.66 -25.25
N GLU A 130 -3.53 5.55 -25.94
CA GLU A 130 -3.78 4.20 -25.39
C GLU A 130 -2.98 3.96 -24.10
N ARG A 131 -1.70 4.31 -24.12
CA ARG A 131 -0.82 4.15 -22.95
C ARG A 131 -1.22 5.08 -21.81
N ALA A 132 -1.60 6.32 -22.11
CA ALA A 132 -2.14 7.27 -21.15
C ALA A 132 -3.39 6.74 -20.43
N ARG A 133 -4.35 6.16 -21.18
CA ARG A 133 -5.54 5.53 -20.59
C ARG A 133 -5.18 4.38 -19.65
N ALA A 134 -4.25 3.53 -20.08
CA ALA A 134 -3.80 2.40 -19.27
C ALA A 134 -3.06 2.86 -18.00
N MET A 135 -2.25 3.92 -18.07
CA MET A 135 -1.55 4.50 -16.92
C MET A 135 -2.53 5.17 -15.94
N ALA A 136 -3.50 5.94 -16.45
CA ALA A 136 -4.51 6.60 -15.62
C ALA A 136 -5.40 5.59 -14.90
N ALA A 137 -5.80 4.50 -15.56
CA ALA A 137 -6.55 3.40 -14.93
C ALA A 137 -5.77 2.72 -13.79
N LYS A 138 -4.44 2.83 -13.78
CA LYS A 138 -3.55 2.28 -12.74
C LYS A 138 -3.18 3.29 -11.65
N GLY A 139 -3.65 4.54 -11.75
CA GLY A 139 -3.49 5.57 -10.72
C GLY A 139 -2.66 6.80 -11.13
N ALA A 140 -2.19 6.91 -12.37
CA ALA A 140 -1.51 8.12 -12.84
C ALA A 140 -2.46 9.33 -12.87
N ASP A 141 -2.00 10.49 -12.39
CA ASP A 141 -2.76 11.75 -12.44
C ASP A 141 -2.28 12.67 -13.56
N VAL A 142 -0.99 12.56 -13.92
CA VAL A 142 -0.33 13.34 -14.97
C VAL A 142 0.41 12.37 -15.88
N ILE A 143 0.21 12.53 -17.18
CA ILE A 143 0.93 11.77 -18.20
C ILE A 143 2.14 12.59 -18.61
N ASP A 144 3.32 12.04 -18.38
CA ASP A 144 4.58 12.69 -18.70
C ASP A 144 5.14 12.13 -20.02
N LEU A 145 5.39 13.03 -20.97
CA LEU A 145 5.93 12.70 -22.28
C LEU A 145 7.45 12.89 -22.26
N GLY A 146 8.16 11.78 -22.05
CA GLY A 146 9.62 11.73 -22.09
C GLY A 146 10.12 11.82 -23.53
N ALA A 147 10.91 12.87 -23.81
CA ALA A 147 11.61 13.02 -25.08
C ALA A 147 12.94 12.26 -25.04
N LEU A 148 13.29 11.65 -26.16
CA LEU A 148 14.57 10.98 -26.32
C LEU A 148 15.69 11.98 -26.63
N PRO A 149 16.87 11.84 -26.00
CA PRO A 149 18.05 12.62 -26.38
C PRO A 149 18.36 12.50 -27.88
N ASP A 150 18.76 13.61 -28.49
CA ASP A 150 19.15 13.73 -29.90
C ASP A 150 18.12 13.20 -30.92
N THR A 151 16.86 13.03 -30.51
CA THR A 151 15.78 12.50 -31.34
C THR A 151 14.65 13.51 -31.42
N PRO A 152 14.31 14.04 -32.60
CA PRO A 152 13.22 15.01 -32.72
C PRO A 152 11.88 14.44 -32.27
N PHE A 153 11.06 15.26 -31.61
CA PHE A 153 9.66 14.95 -31.32
C PHE A 153 8.70 15.73 -32.25
N PRO A 154 8.49 15.30 -33.51
CA PRO A 154 7.78 16.09 -34.52
C PRO A 154 6.27 16.22 -34.26
N HIS A 155 5.66 15.25 -33.59
CA HIS A 155 4.22 15.20 -33.30
C HIS A 155 3.90 15.57 -31.84
N LEU A 156 4.80 16.29 -31.15
CA LEU A 156 4.66 16.68 -29.75
C LEU A 156 3.36 17.47 -29.51
N GLU A 157 3.10 18.50 -30.30
CA GLU A 157 1.93 19.38 -30.13
C GLU A 157 0.62 18.64 -30.38
N ASP A 158 0.60 17.77 -31.39
CA ASP A 158 -0.58 16.96 -31.72
C ASP A 158 -0.86 15.93 -30.62
N SER A 159 0.19 15.34 -30.04
CA SER A 159 0.09 14.43 -28.89
C SER A 159 -0.46 15.14 -27.66
N ILE A 160 0.08 16.31 -27.32
CA ILE A 160 -0.41 17.12 -26.19
C ILE A 160 -1.88 17.47 -26.39
N ARG A 161 -2.25 18.02 -27.56
CA ARG A 161 -3.65 18.39 -27.85
C ARG A 161 -4.58 17.19 -27.75
N LEU A 162 -4.19 16.04 -28.30
CA LEU A 162 -4.99 14.82 -28.25
C LEU A 162 -5.21 14.32 -26.82
N LEU A 163 -4.16 14.31 -25.99
CA LEU A 163 -4.26 13.92 -24.58
C LEU A 163 -5.14 14.90 -23.79
N LYS A 164 -4.96 16.22 -23.99
CA LYS A 164 -5.77 17.26 -23.35
C LYS A 164 -7.25 17.18 -23.75
N GLN A 165 -7.56 16.89 -25.01
CA GLN A 165 -8.94 16.65 -25.49
C GLN A 165 -9.62 15.49 -24.77
N HIS A 166 -8.84 14.51 -24.31
CA HIS A 166 -9.33 13.37 -23.53
C HIS A 166 -9.31 13.60 -22.01
N GLY A 167 -9.04 14.83 -21.56
CA GLY A 167 -9.09 15.21 -20.15
C GLY A 167 -7.84 14.88 -19.34
N PHE A 168 -6.75 14.42 -19.98
CA PHE A 168 -5.50 14.18 -19.27
C PHE A 168 -4.79 15.49 -18.93
N ARG A 169 -4.08 15.50 -17.80
CA ARG A 169 -3.03 16.49 -17.54
C ARG A 169 -1.74 15.99 -18.16
N VAL A 170 -1.02 16.89 -18.81
CA VAL A 170 0.15 16.54 -19.62
C VAL A 170 1.37 17.29 -19.13
N SER A 171 2.46 16.54 -19.03
CA SER A 171 3.79 17.01 -18.68
C SER A 171 4.74 16.69 -19.83
N VAL A 172 5.75 17.54 -20.04
CA VAL A 172 6.80 17.34 -21.06
C VAL A 172 8.15 17.34 -20.37
N ASP A 173 8.88 16.24 -20.52
CA ASP A 173 10.28 16.12 -20.08
C ASP A 173 11.20 16.05 -21.30
N SER A 174 12.02 17.08 -21.48
CA SER A 174 12.95 17.16 -22.60
C SER A 174 14.17 17.99 -22.25
N ALA A 175 15.34 17.50 -22.66
CA ALA A 175 16.58 18.25 -22.58
C ALA A 175 16.67 19.39 -23.63
N ALA A 176 15.77 19.42 -24.62
CA ALA A 176 15.79 20.40 -25.72
C ALA A 176 14.89 21.62 -25.40
N PRO A 177 15.45 22.84 -25.23
CA PRO A 177 14.66 24.05 -24.96
C PRO A 177 13.57 24.35 -25.99
N ALA A 178 13.80 23.96 -27.25
CA ALA A 178 12.82 24.13 -28.32
C ALA A 178 11.58 23.24 -28.13
N GLU A 179 11.76 22.01 -27.63
CA GLU A 179 10.65 21.10 -27.37
C GLU A 179 9.86 21.52 -26.13
N LEU A 180 10.53 21.96 -25.06
CA LEU A 180 9.85 22.54 -23.89
C LEU A 180 9.00 23.76 -24.28
N ARG A 181 9.51 24.65 -25.13
CA ARG A 181 8.76 25.80 -25.63
C ARG A 181 7.52 25.37 -26.43
N ARG A 182 7.70 24.46 -27.40
CA ARG A 182 6.60 23.92 -28.21
C ARG A 182 5.54 23.24 -27.34
N GLY A 183 5.97 22.47 -26.35
CA GLY A 183 5.10 21.81 -25.40
C GLY A 183 4.27 22.79 -24.57
N ALA A 184 4.90 23.86 -24.08
CA ALA A 184 4.23 24.92 -23.35
C ALA A 184 3.18 25.65 -24.21
N GLU A 185 3.54 26.00 -25.45
CA GLU A 185 2.64 26.66 -26.41
C GLU A 185 1.49 25.74 -26.84
N ALA A 186 1.70 24.42 -26.88
CA ALA A 186 0.67 23.43 -27.16
C ALA A 186 -0.29 23.19 -25.98
N GLY A 187 0.01 23.72 -24.79
CA GLY A 187 -0.85 23.65 -23.61
C GLY A 187 -0.51 22.51 -22.65
N ALA A 188 0.76 22.09 -22.58
CA ALA A 188 1.24 21.25 -21.49
C ALA A 188 1.01 21.94 -20.13
N ASP A 189 0.60 21.16 -19.13
CA ASP A 189 0.38 21.65 -17.77
C ASP A 189 1.69 21.82 -17.00
N PHE A 190 2.69 21.01 -17.36
CA PHE A 190 4.00 20.99 -16.70
C PHE A 190 5.14 20.90 -17.72
N LEU A 191 6.29 21.45 -17.33
CA LEU A 191 7.55 21.32 -18.04
C LEU A 191 8.60 20.81 -17.05
N LEU A 192 9.25 19.69 -17.37
CA LEU A 192 10.21 19.05 -16.47
C LEU A 192 11.64 19.52 -16.71
N SER A 193 12.45 19.40 -15.65
CA SER A 193 13.90 19.56 -15.71
C SER A 193 14.37 20.99 -16.06
N LEU A 194 13.63 22.03 -15.66
CA LEU A 194 14.09 23.42 -15.81
C LEU A 194 15.05 23.80 -14.67
N ASN A 195 16.06 24.62 -14.95
CA ASN A 195 17.00 25.10 -13.95
C ASN A 195 17.12 26.63 -14.02
N GLU A 196 18.05 27.20 -13.25
CA GLU A 196 18.21 28.66 -13.18
C GLU A 196 18.53 29.34 -14.54
N HIS A 197 19.02 28.58 -15.52
CA HIS A 197 19.34 29.05 -16.87
C HIS A 197 18.19 28.87 -17.86
N THR A 198 17.27 27.95 -17.61
CA THR A 198 16.19 27.59 -18.54
C THR A 198 14.79 27.96 -18.05
N LEU A 199 14.61 28.36 -16.77
CA LEU A 199 13.30 28.67 -16.19
C LEU A 199 12.51 29.75 -16.93
N ASP A 200 13.19 30.62 -17.68
CA ASP A 200 12.58 31.66 -18.51
C ASP A 200 11.63 31.08 -19.58
N LEU A 201 11.81 29.81 -19.96
CA LEU A 201 10.89 29.11 -20.87
C LEU A 201 9.48 28.94 -20.29
N ALA A 202 9.36 28.88 -18.96
CA ALA A 202 8.08 28.82 -18.27
C ALA A 202 7.54 30.22 -17.92
N LEU A 203 8.38 31.25 -17.93
CA LEU A 203 7.96 32.63 -17.72
C LEU A 203 7.16 33.12 -18.93
N GLY A 204 5.86 33.36 -18.73
CA GLY A 204 4.94 33.80 -19.80
C GLY A 204 4.03 32.69 -20.34
N THR A 205 4.16 31.46 -19.85
CA THR A 205 3.25 30.36 -20.21
C THR A 205 2.31 30.03 -19.04
N GLN A 206 1.33 29.14 -19.23
CA GLN A 206 0.52 28.64 -18.10
C GLN A 206 1.13 27.39 -17.45
N ALA A 207 2.15 26.80 -18.06
CA ALA A 207 2.79 25.60 -17.56
C ALA A 207 3.51 25.87 -16.23
N ILE A 208 3.43 24.91 -15.31
CA ILE A 208 4.14 24.92 -14.04
C ILE A 208 5.48 24.21 -14.25
N PRO A 209 6.63 24.90 -14.08
CA PRO A 209 7.92 24.25 -14.24
C PRO A 209 8.24 23.37 -13.02
N VAL A 210 8.83 22.20 -13.29
CA VAL A 210 9.59 21.44 -12.31
C VAL A 210 11.04 21.91 -12.36
N LEU A 211 11.50 22.47 -11.25
CA LEU A 211 12.82 23.06 -11.10
C LEU A 211 13.79 22.02 -10.55
N VAL A 212 14.90 21.80 -11.24
CA VAL A 212 16.01 20.93 -10.84
C VAL A 212 17.26 21.77 -10.61
N PRO A 213 18.24 21.30 -9.81
CA PRO A 213 19.54 21.94 -9.75
C PRO A 213 20.27 21.84 -11.10
N VAL A 214 21.23 22.72 -11.36
CA VAL A 214 22.06 22.68 -12.59
C VAL A 214 22.89 21.39 -12.63
N GLU A 215 23.40 20.97 -11.47
CA GLU A 215 24.08 19.69 -11.25
C GLU A 215 23.38 18.98 -10.08
N PRO A 216 23.26 17.63 -10.07
CA PRO A 216 22.45 16.93 -9.07
C PRO A 216 22.75 17.28 -7.60
N SER A 217 24.02 17.59 -7.28
CA SER A 217 24.45 17.94 -5.93
C SER A 217 24.33 19.43 -5.56
N ASP A 218 24.05 20.31 -6.53
CA ASP A 218 24.06 21.76 -6.35
C ASP A 218 22.71 22.31 -5.86
N LEU A 219 22.43 22.10 -4.57
CA LEU A 219 21.24 22.66 -3.93
C LEU A 219 21.14 24.20 -4.06
N ALA A 220 22.27 24.90 -4.18
CA ALA A 220 22.28 26.36 -4.24
C ALA A 220 21.70 26.88 -5.56
N SER A 221 21.93 26.23 -6.71
CA SER A 221 21.27 26.62 -7.96
C SER A 221 19.77 26.37 -7.94
N LEU A 222 19.32 25.26 -7.33
CA LEU A 222 17.89 25.02 -7.14
C LEU A 222 17.23 26.14 -6.31
N LEU A 223 17.89 26.56 -5.22
CA LEU A 223 17.37 27.65 -4.38
C LEU A 223 17.26 28.98 -5.14
N ARG A 224 18.26 29.33 -5.96
CA ARG A 224 18.20 30.54 -6.82
C ARG A 224 17.07 30.46 -7.84
N ALA A 225 16.85 29.30 -8.46
CA ALA A 225 15.73 29.12 -9.40
C ALA A 225 14.37 29.26 -8.69
N VAL A 226 14.24 28.69 -7.49
CA VAL A 226 13.04 28.82 -6.65
C VAL A 226 12.78 30.27 -6.26
N GLU A 227 13.81 30.99 -5.79
CA GLU A 227 13.69 32.41 -5.41
C GLU A 227 13.20 33.27 -6.59
N ARG A 228 13.71 33.03 -7.80
CA ARG A 228 13.24 33.73 -9.01
C ARG A 228 11.75 33.47 -9.29
N MET A 229 11.26 32.25 -9.07
CA MET A 229 9.83 31.93 -9.25
C MET A 229 8.94 32.52 -8.16
N GLU A 230 9.43 32.53 -6.91
CA GLU A 230 8.77 33.18 -5.77
C GLU A 230 8.65 34.70 -5.99
N GLU A 231 9.72 35.36 -6.43
CA GLU A 231 9.74 36.78 -6.78
C GLU A 231 8.78 37.12 -7.93
N ALA A 232 8.67 36.23 -8.91
CA ALA A 232 7.72 36.35 -10.01
C ALA A 232 6.26 36.06 -9.61
N GLY A 233 6.01 35.57 -8.39
CA GLY A 233 4.68 35.16 -7.93
C GLY A 233 4.10 33.99 -8.74
N ARG A 234 4.95 33.13 -9.28
CA ARG A 234 4.59 32.05 -10.19
C ARG A 234 4.64 30.68 -9.47
N PRO A 235 3.68 29.78 -9.73
CA PRO A 235 3.76 28.42 -9.20
C PRO A 235 4.94 27.66 -9.81
N PHE A 236 5.52 26.76 -9.03
CA PHE A 236 6.60 25.86 -9.43
C PHE A 236 6.51 24.57 -8.59
N ILE A 237 7.22 23.55 -9.02
CA ILE A 237 7.52 22.36 -8.22
C ILE A 237 9.04 22.23 -8.17
N ALA A 238 9.62 21.95 -7.00
CA ALA A 238 11.07 21.75 -6.88
C ALA A 238 11.41 20.26 -6.83
N ASP A 239 12.46 19.84 -7.53
CA ASP A 239 13.02 18.51 -7.44
C ASP A 239 14.51 18.58 -7.09
N PRO A 240 14.87 18.32 -5.82
CA PRO A 240 16.25 18.14 -5.39
C PRO A 240 16.99 16.96 -6.04
N VAL A 241 16.32 16.13 -6.84
CA VAL A 241 16.83 14.93 -7.53
C VAL A 241 17.23 13.83 -6.57
N LEU A 242 16.63 12.65 -6.71
CA LEU A 242 16.98 11.47 -5.90
C LEU A 242 18.02 10.61 -6.63
N ASP A 243 19.17 10.39 -6.01
CA ASP A 243 20.28 9.66 -6.63
C ASP A 243 20.19 8.13 -6.39
N PRO A 244 20.69 7.28 -7.31
CA PRO A 244 20.72 5.83 -7.11
C PRO A 244 21.58 5.39 -5.91
N ILE A 245 21.35 4.15 -5.43
CA ILE A 245 22.18 3.52 -4.39
C ILE A 245 23.62 3.43 -4.89
N HIS A 246 24.58 3.75 -4.01
CA HIS A 246 26.02 3.88 -4.31
C HIS A 246 26.45 5.10 -5.13
N PHE A 247 25.50 5.88 -5.67
CA PHE A 247 25.78 7.09 -6.45
C PHE A 247 25.33 8.39 -5.76
N GLY A 248 25.09 8.32 -4.45
CA GLY A 248 24.71 9.51 -3.65
C GLY A 248 23.34 9.42 -2.99
N PHE A 249 22.62 8.30 -3.05
CA PHE A 249 21.29 8.12 -2.44
C PHE A 249 21.12 8.72 -1.03
N ALA A 250 22.03 8.42 -0.11
CA ALA A 250 21.94 8.96 1.26
C ALA A 250 22.11 10.50 1.29
N ALA A 251 23.01 11.03 0.45
CA ALA A 251 23.25 12.46 0.35
C ALA A 251 22.07 13.19 -0.32
N SER A 252 21.42 12.58 -1.32
CA SER A 252 20.21 13.14 -1.93
C SER A 252 19.03 13.14 -0.97
N LEU A 253 18.83 12.09 -0.15
CA LEU A 253 17.82 12.14 0.90
C LEU A 253 18.08 13.28 1.90
N ALA A 254 19.33 13.49 2.32
CA ALA A 254 19.68 14.62 3.17
C ALA A 254 19.40 15.97 2.48
N ARG A 255 19.61 16.04 1.15
CA ARG A 255 19.28 17.22 0.33
C ARG A 255 17.78 17.51 0.28
N TYR A 256 16.92 16.48 0.16
CA TYR A 256 15.46 16.66 0.28
C TYR A 256 15.05 17.19 1.67
N VAL A 257 15.63 16.65 2.74
CA VAL A 257 15.37 17.11 4.11
C VAL A 257 15.78 18.57 4.27
N GLU A 258 16.98 18.93 3.80
CA GLU A 258 17.49 20.29 3.90
C GLU A 258 16.68 21.27 3.04
N PHE A 259 16.30 20.89 1.82
CA PHE A 259 15.44 21.71 0.97
C PHE A 259 14.08 21.97 1.64
N ARG A 260 13.42 20.93 2.18
CA ARG A 260 12.15 21.11 2.91
C ARG A 260 12.31 22.04 4.13
N ARG A 261 13.44 21.96 4.83
CA ARG A 261 13.75 22.87 5.96
C ARG A 261 13.88 24.33 5.50
N LEU A 262 14.55 24.56 4.37
CA LEU A 262 14.79 25.89 3.81
C LEU A 262 13.56 26.49 3.12
N LYS A 263 12.73 25.65 2.48
CA LYS A 263 11.51 26.05 1.75
C LYS A 263 10.29 25.25 2.25
N PRO A 264 9.78 25.52 3.46
CA PRO A 264 8.73 24.71 4.10
C PRO A 264 7.42 24.59 3.31
N GLN A 265 7.10 25.59 2.50
CA GLN A 265 5.84 25.66 1.74
C GLN A 265 5.96 25.22 0.28
N ALA A 266 7.17 24.94 -0.22
CA ALA A 266 7.36 24.58 -1.63
C ALA A 266 6.66 23.25 -1.97
N GLU A 267 6.08 23.19 -3.17
CA GLU A 267 5.72 21.92 -3.80
C GLU A 267 7.02 21.18 -4.15
N ILE A 268 7.10 19.89 -3.83
CA ILE A 268 8.28 19.07 -4.11
C ILE A 268 7.87 17.86 -4.94
N LEU A 269 8.68 17.55 -5.94
CA LEU A 269 8.65 16.31 -6.71
C LEU A 269 9.81 15.39 -6.29
N MET A 270 9.57 14.08 -6.29
CA MET A 270 10.61 13.07 -6.15
C MET A 270 10.49 12.04 -7.27
N GLY A 271 11.54 11.92 -8.10
CA GLY A 271 11.68 10.81 -9.04
C GLY A 271 12.04 9.51 -8.30
N THR A 272 11.13 8.54 -8.28
CA THR A 272 11.32 7.26 -7.56
C THR A 272 12.02 6.20 -8.42
N GLY A 273 12.02 6.39 -9.75
CA GLY A 273 12.56 5.45 -10.75
C GLY A 273 14.01 5.04 -10.50
N ASN A 274 14.87 5.95 -10.05
CA ASN A 274 16.29 5.69 -9.75
C ASN A 274 16.50 4.62 -8.66
N LEU A 275 15.47 4.33 -7.87
CA LEU A 275 15.52 3.32 -6.82
C LEU A 275 14.69 2.09 -7.21
N THR A 276 13.48 2.29 -7.74
CA THR A 276 12.60 1.17 -8.09
C THR A 276 13.06 0.41 -9.33
N GLU A 277 13.66 1.06 -10.34
CA GLU A 277 14.18 0.38 -11.54
C GLU A 277 15.59 -0.19 -11.35
N LEU A 278 16.42 0.48 -10.55
CA LEU A 278 17.86 0.18 -10.46
C LEU A 278 18.24 -0.65 -9.23
N THR A 279 17.27 -1.26 -8.55
CA THR A 279 17.49 -2.13 -7.39
C THR A 279 16.77 -3.45 -7.59
N GLU A 280 17.49 -4.57 -7.60
CA GLU A 280 16.90 -5.92 -7.66
C GLU A 280 16.30 -6.32 -6.31
N ALA A 281 15.14 -5.73 -5.98
CA ALA A 281 14.33 -6.09 -4.81
C ALA A 281 12.85 -5.91 -5.14
N ASP A 282 11.93 -6.45 -4.33
CA ASP A 282 10.50 -6.25 -4.56
C ASP A 282 10.16 -4.75 -4.51
N SER A 283 9.78 -4.18 -5.66
CA SER A 283 9.49 -2.75 -5.82
C SER A 283 8.38 -2.27 -4.87
N LEU A 284 7.45 -3.16 -4.51
CA LEU A 284 6.38 -2.89 -3.54
C LEU A 284 6.91 -2.36 -2.19
N GLY A 285 7.98 -2.97 -1.65
CA GLY A 285 8.59 -2.57 -0.39
C GLY A 285 9.39 -1.27 -0.51
N LEU A 286 10.13 -1.12 -1.61
CA LEU A 286 10.88 0.11 -1.92
C LEU A 286 9.94 1.30 -2.09
N THR A 287 8.87 1.13 -2.86
CA THR A 287 7.82 2.13 -3.07
C THR A 287 7.16 2.52 -1.75
N ALA A 288 6.82 1.55 -0.89
CA ALA A 288 6.25 1.85 0.43
C ALA A 288 7.19 2.71 1.30
N LEU A 289 8.50 2.42 1.29
CA LEU A 289 9.50 3.20 2.02
C LEU A 289 9.64 4.63 1.46
N LEU A 290 9.78 4.77 0.14
CA LEU A 290 9.89 6.07 -0.53
C LEU A 290 8.64 6.94 -0.31
N MET A 291 7.46 6.35 -0.37
CA MET A 291 6.21 7.05 -0.09
C MET A 291 6.07 7.44 1.39
N GLY A 292 6.66 6.66 2.31
CA GLY A 292 6.81 7.06 3.71
C GLY A 292 7.65 8.32 3.86
N ILE A 293 8.80 8.38 3.18
CA ILE A 293 9.66 9.58 3.14
C ILE A 293 8.90 10.76 2.53
N CYS A 294 8.17 10.56 1.43
CA CYS A 294 7.33 11.60 0.82
C CYS A 294 6.29 12.13 1.80
N SER A 295 5.64 11.23 2.55
CA SER A 295 4.64 11.60 3.57
C SER A 295 5.24 12.44 4.70
N GLU A 296 6.42 12.08 5.21
CA GLU A 296 7.11 12.82 6.26
C GLU A 296 7.61 14.18 5.79
N LEU A 297 8.16 14.26 4.57
CA LEU A 297 8.68 15.49 3.98
C LEU A 297 7.62 16.31 3.24
N ALA A 298 6.34 15.93 3.30
CA ALA A 298 5.24 16.56 2.58
C ALA A 298 5.55 16.77 1.07
N ILE A 299 6.20 15.79 0.45
CA ILE A 299 6.42 15.72 -1.00
C ILE A 299 5.11 15.29 -1.63
N ARG A 300 4.58 16.12 -2.52
CA ARG A 300 3.21 15.98 -3.07
C ARG A 300 3.18 15.62 -4.54
N HIS A 301 4.35 15.39 -5.15
CA HIS A 301 4.49 14.95 -6.52
C HIS A 301 5.54 13.84 -6.59
N VAL A 302 5.29 12.79 -7.36
CA VAL A 302 6.28 11.75 -7.64
C VAL A 302 6.34 11.49 -9.13
N LEU A 303 7.55 11.33 -9.67
CA LEU A 303 7.75 10.87 -11.05
C LEU A 303 8.05 9.38 -11.03
N VAL A 304 7.18 8.63 -11.69
CA VAL A 304 7.22 7.18 -11.79
C VAL A 304 7.55 6.80 -13.21
N VAL A 305 8.59 5.99 -13.35
CA VAL A 305 9.05 5.44 -14.62
C VAL A 305 8.81 3.94 -14.61
N GLN A 306 8.31 3.39 -15.71
CA GLN A 306 8.14 1.96 -15.92
C GLN A 306 8.75 1.56 -17.27
N VAL A 307 10.04 1.23 -17.26
CA VAL A 307 10.80 0.82 -18.45
C VAL A 307 10.92 -0.68 -18.53
N SER A 308 11.17 -1.34 -17.41
CA SER A 308 11.48 -2.77 -17.38
C SER A 308 10.29 -3.64 -16.96
N ALA A 309 10.40 -4.95 -17.20
CA ALA A 309 9.42 -5.92 -16.72
C ALA A 309 9.46 -6.11 -15.19
N HIS A 310 10.49 -5.58 -14.52
CA HIS A 310 10.68 -5.64 -13.08
C HIS A 310 9.64 -4.77 -12.36
N THR A 311 9.46 -3.52 -12.78
CA THR A 311 8.58 -2.52 -12.15
C THR A 311 7.14 -2.55 -12.68
N ARG A 312 6.66 -3.69 -13.20
CA ARG A 312 5.40 -3.75 -14.00
C ARG A 312 4.12 -3.30 -13.28
N ARG A 313 4.15 -3.20 -11.94
CA ARG A 313 3.03 -2.77 -11.08
C ARG A 313 3.31 -1.44 -10.38
N THR A 314 4.41 -0.75 -10.70
CA THR A 314 4.88 0.43 -9.96
C THR A 314 3.80 1.50 -9.80
N LEU A 315 2.96 1.74 -10.80
CA LEU A 315 1.85 2.72 -10.68
C LEU A 315 0.84 2.31 -9.61
N GLN A 316 0.39 1.05 -9.62
CA GLN A 316 -0.53 0.52 -8.61
C GLN A 316 0.10 0.48 -7.21
N GLU A 317 1.41 0.21 -7.14
CA GLU A 317 2.17 0.25 -5.88
C GLU A 317 2.20 1.67 -5.30
N HIS A 318 2.50 2.67 -6.13
CA HIS A 318 2.51 4.08 -5.73
C HIS A 318 1.11 4.57 -5.36
N ASP A 319 0.07 4.20 -6.11
CA ASP A 319 -1.33 4.56 -5.79
C ASP A 319 -1.80 3.94 -4.46
N ALA A 320 -1.52 2.65 -4.24
CA ALA A 320 -1.83 2.00 -2.97
C ALA A 320 -1.05 2.64 -1.80
N ALA A 321 0.23 2.95 -2.02
CA ALA A 321 1.09 3.52 -0.99
C ALA A 321 0.69 4.96 -0.62
N ARG A 322 0.40 5.85 -1.58
CA ARG A 322 -0.04 7.22 -1.26
C ARG A 322 -1.33 7.24 -0.46
N ARG A 323 -2.28 6.36 -0.76
CA ARG A 323 -3.57 6.25 -0.04
C ARG A 323 -3.37 5.75 1.38
N LEU A 324 -2.55 4.72 1.55
CA LEU A 324 -2.16 4.20 2.85
C LEU A 324 -1.51 5.29 3.71
N MET A 325 -0.50 5.98 3.16
CA MET A 325 0.25 7.01 3.89
C MET A 325 -0.64 8.21 4.22
N PHE A 326 -1.49 8.64 3.29
CA PHE A 326 -2.45 9.72 3.52
C PHE A 326 -3.40 9.39 4.67
N ALA A 327 -4.05 8.22 4.64
CA ALA A 327 -4.97 7.79 5.68
C ALA A 327 -4.26 7.65 7.04
N ALA A 328 -3.09 7.03 7.08
CA ALA A 328 -2.31 6.85 8.30
C ALA A 328 -1.83 8.19 8.91
N LYS A 329 -1.40 9.13 8.07
CA LYS A 329 -0.96 10.47 8.49
C LYS A 329 -2.13 11.34 8.98
N ALA A 330 -3.24 11.37 8.25
CA ALA A 330 -4.48 12.03 8.71
C ALA A 330 -4.93 11.45 10.05
N ASP A 331 -4.62 10.17 10.26
CA ASP A 331 -4.90 9.48 11.48
C ASP A 331 -3.90 9.74 12.63
N GLY A 332 -2.73 10.31 12.36
CA GLY A 332 -1.65 10.41 13.34
C GLY A 332 -1.20 9.03 13.84
N SER A 333 -1.18 8.02 12.97
CA SER A 333 -0.90 6.64 13.33
C SER A 333 0.12 5.99 12.39
N LEU A 334 0.67 4.85 12.82
CA LEU A 334 1.55 4.05 11.97
C LEU A 334 0.79 3.52 10.74
N PRO A 335 1.41 3.43 9.55
CA PRO A 335 0.79 2.96 8.30
C PRO A 335 0.58 1.43 8.32
N LYS A 336 -0.22 0.96 9.26
CA LYS A 336 -0.47 -0.46 9.54
C LYS A 336 -1.94 -0.70 9.84
N GLY A 337 -2.48 -1.82 9.36
CA GLY A 337 -3.89 -2.16 9.61
C GLY A 337 -4.89 -1.38 8.77
N TYR A 338 -4.43 -0.73 7.68
CA TYR A 338 -5.32 -0.01 6.76
C TYR A 338 -5.77 -0.84 5.55
N GLY A 339 -4.97 -1.83 5.15
CA GLY A 339 -5.29 -2.72 4.04
C GLY A 339 -4.23 -3.78 3.85
N SER A 340 -4.39 -4.59 2.80
CA SER A 340 -3.44 -5.61 2.33
C SER A 340 -2.88 -5.30 0.95
N ALA A 341 -3.19 -4.14 0.35
CA ALA A 341 -2.73 -3.80 -0.99
C ALA A 341 -1.21 -3.88 -1.15
N LEU A 342 -0.45 -3.49 -0.12
CA LEU A 342 1.01 -3.59 -0.10
C LEU A 342 1.55 -4.89 0.53
N LEU A 343 0.74 -5.95 0.61
CA LEU A 343 1.11 -7.25 1.18
C LEU A 343 0.93 -8.37 0.14
N ALA A 344 1.89 -8.45 -0.79
CA ALA A 344 1.82 -9.44 -1.87
C ALA A 344 2.24 -10.84 -1.42
N LEU A 345 3.42 -10.98 -0.80
CA LEU A 345 4.02 -12.28 -0.49
C LEU A 345 3.36 -13.00 0.69
N HIS A 346 2.93 -12.29 1.72
CA HIS A 346 2.34 -12.90 2.92
C HIS A 346 1.16 -12.06 3.42
N ASP A 347 0.25 -12.71 4.16
CA ASP A 347 -0.85 -12.04 4.84
C ASP A 347 -0.51 -11.77 6.31
N LYS A 348 -1.29 -10.88 6.95
CA LYS A 348 -1.12 -10.59 8.39
C LYS A 348 -1.50 -11.77 9.27
N ARG A 349 -2.46 -12.57 8.80
CA ARG A 349 -3.04 -13.74 9.48
C ARG A 349 -3.29 -14.83 8.44
N PRO A 350 -2.25 -15.58 8.06
CA PRO A 350 -2.37 -16.58 7.00
C PRO A 350 -3.19 -17.80 7.42
N VAL A 351 -3.10 -18.18 8.69
CA VAL A 351 -3.80 -19.33 9.24
C VAL A 351 -5.05 -18.87 9.99
N VAL A 352 -6.16 -19.57 9.74
CA VAL A 352 -7.48 -19.30 10.34
C VAL A 352 -7.84 -20.33 11.42
N SER A 353 -7.39 -21.57 11.24
CA SER A 353 -7.69 -22.73 12.09
C SER A 353 -6.40 -23.29 12.67
N SER A 354 -6.36 -23.60 13.97
CA SER A 354 -5.26 -24.39 14.54
C SER A 354 -5.34 -25.85 14.06
N PRO A 355 -4.24 -26.62 14.10
CA PRO A 355 -4.26 -28.03 13.74
C PRO A 355 -5.36 -28.84 14.45
N GLU A 356 -5.58 -28.59 15.74
CA GLU A 356 -6.63 -29.26 16.54
C GLU A 356 -8.03 -28.89 16.05
N GLN A 357 -8.24 -27.64 15.65
CA GLN A 357 -9.51 -27.20 15.07
C GLN A 357 -9.76 -27.90 13.72
N VAL A 358 -8.72 -28.08 12.90
CA VAL A 358 -8.84 -28.81 11.63
C VAL A 358 -9.17 -30.29 11.87
N GLU A 359 -8.56 -30.93 12.87
CA GLU A 359 -8.90 -32.31 13.26
C GLU A 359 -10.37 -32.45 13.70
N GLN A 360 -10.87 -31.50 14.51
CA GLN A 360 -12.28 -31.48 14.91
C GLN A 360 -13.22 -31.30 13.72
N ASN A 361 -12.87 -30.40 12.79
CA ASN A 361 -13.62 -30.17 11.55
C ASN A 361 -13.66 -31.46 10.71
N ALA A 362 -12.52 -32.10 10.51
CA ALA A 362 -12.41 -33.35 9.75
C ALA A 362 -13.26 -34.47 10.37
N ALA A 363 -13.22 -34.63 11.69
CA ALA A 363 -14.02 -35.61 12.42
C ALA A 363 -15.54 -35.37 12.33
N ALA A 364 -15.98 -34.16 12.01
CA ALA A 364 -17.40 -33.81 11.84
C ALA A 364 -17.93 -34.08 10.42
N VAL A 365 -17.06 -34.24 9.42
CA VAL A 365 -17.48 -34.46 8.02
C VAL A 365 -18.12 -35.83 7.83
N ARG A 366 -19.21 -35.88 7.04
CA ARG A 366 -19.97 -37.11 6.74
C ARG A 366 -20.11 -37.41 5.25
N ASP A 367 -19.74 -36.48 4.39
CA ASP A 367 -19.81 -36.62 2.92
C ASP A 367 -18.45 -36.96 2.29
N THR A 368 -18.47 -37.29 1.00
CA THR A 368 -17.26 -37.67 0.23
C THR A 368 -16.51 -36.48 -0.37
N ASN A 369 -17.00 -35.25 -0.21
CA ASN A 369 -16.35 -34.09 -0.82
C ASN A 369 -15.08 -33.75 -0.03
N PHE A 370 -13.99 -33.53 -0.77
CA PHE A 370 -12.73 -33.11 -0.20
C PHE A 370 -12.79 -31.66 0.24
N ARG A 371 -12.29 -31.43 1.45
CA ARG A 371 -12.00 -30.11 2.01
C ARG A 371 -10.50 -30.01 2.20
N ILE A 372 -9.96 -28.87 1.81
CA ILE A 372 -8.55 -28.53 2.00
C ILE A 372 -8.49 -27.35 2.98
N GLU A 373 -7.68 -27.48 4.02
CA GLU A 373 -7.39 -26.41 4.97
C GLU A 373 -5.87 -26.25 5.12
N VAL A 374 -5.42 -25.03 5.38
CA VAL A 374 -4.02 -24.72 5.70
C VAL A 374 -3.95 -24.28 7.16
N SER A 375 -3.07 -24.92 7.92
CA SER A 375 -2.80 -24.62 9.32
C SER A 375 -1.30 -24.37 9.55
N ASP A 376 -0.90 -24.11 10.79
CA ASP A 376 0.52 -23.91 11.15
C ASP A 376 1.37 -25.16 10.90
N ASP A 377 0.78 -26.37 10.94
CA ASP A 377 1.51 -27.64 10.79
C ASP A 377 1.44 -28.24 9.37
N GLY A 378 0.80 -27.55 8.43
CA GLY A 378 0.80 -27.91 7.01
C GLY A 378 -0.56 -27.76 6.33
N ILE A 379 -0.70 -28.51 5.25
CA ILE A 379 -1.93 -28.64 4.47
C ILE A 379 -2.66 -29.88 4.98
N HIS A 380 -3.97 -29.78 5.12
CA HIS A 380 -4.85 -30.88 5.46
C HIS A 380 -5.83 -31.10 4.31
N ALA A 381 -5.98 -32.35 3.87
CA ALA A 381 -6.99 -32.76 2.91
C ALA A 381 -7.85 -33.86 3.53
N TYR A 382 -9.15 -33.63 3.64
CA TYR A 382 -10.02 -34.55 4.37
C TYR A 382 -11.45 -34.65 3.80
N ASN A 383 -12.09 -35.78 4.07
CA ASN A 383 -13.51 -36.04 3.83
C ASN A 383 -14.00 -37.09 4.86
N ARG A 384 -15.16 -37.73 4.65
CA ARG A 384 -15.65 -38.78 5.58
C ARG A 384 -14.74 -40.01 5.70
N ALA A 385 -13.88 -40.28 4.73
CA ALA A 385 -13.10 -41.51 4.61
C ALA A 385 -11.64 -41.34 5.04
N ILE A 386 -11.04 -40.17 4.80
CA ILE A 386 -9.64 -39.91 5.08
C ILE A 386 -9.41 -38.52 5.65
N HIS A 387 -8.31 -38.37 6.40
CA HIS A 387 -7.71 -37.09 6.76
C HIS A 387 -6.20 -37.21 6.57
N ALA A 388 -5.69 -36.62 5.49
CA ALA A 388 -4.28 -36.58 5.17
C ALA A 388 -3.69 -35.22 5.57
N ARG A 389 -2.46 -35.23 6.08
CA ARG A 389 -1.67 -34.03 6.39
C ARG A 389 -0.32 -34.09 5.68
N GLY A 390 0.15 -32.97 5.16
CA GLY A 390 1.43 -32.87 4.46
C GLY A 390 1.79 -31.44 4.08
N THR A 391 2.99 -31.25 3.53
CA THR A 391 3.52 -29.94 3.12
C THR A 391 3.88 -29.88 1.63
N ASP A 392 3.64 -30.97 0.92
CA ASP A 392 3.92 -31.15 -0.51
C ASP A 392 2.64 -31.65 -1.19
N ALA A 393 2.17 -30.92 -2.20
CA ALA A 393 0.91 -31.21 -2.88
C ALA A 393 0.90 -32.60 -3.52
N LEU A 394 2.03 -33.03 -4.10
CA LEU A 394 2.12 -34.32 -4.79
C LEU A 394 2.07 -35.51 -3.81
N ALA A 395 2.55 -35.33 -2.59
CA ALA A 395 2.52 -36.36 -1.54
C ALA A 395 1.11 -36.77 -1.08
N PHE A 396 0.08 -35.96 -1.37
CA PHE A 396 -1.31 -36.31 -1.04
C PHE A 396 -1.90 -37.34 -1.99
N TYR A 397 -1.52 -37.35 -3.27
CA TYR A 397 -2.18 -38.15 -4.31
C TYR A 397 -2.33 -39.65 -3.99
N PRO A 398 -1.33 -40.36 -3.45
CA PRO A 398 -1.48 -41.77 -3.11
C PRO A 398 -2.58 -42.05 -2.07
N GLN A 399 -3.00 -41.04 -1.30
CA GLN A 399 -3.97 -41.15 -0.21
C GLN A 399 -5.40 -40.81 -0.65
N LEU A 400 -5.60 -40.04 -1.73
CA LEU A 400 -6.91 -39.47 -2.09
C LEU A 400 -7.85 -40.41 -2.85
N ASP A 401 -7.37 -41.57 -3.32
CA ASP A 401 -8.15 -42.55 -4.10
C ASP A 401 -8.92 -41.96 -5.32
N VAL A 402 -8.33 -40.97 -5.99
CA VAL A 402 -8.93 -40.28 -7.15
C VAL A 402 -8.40 -40.74 -8.51
N ALA A 403 -7.63 -41.84 -8.55
CA ALA A 403 -6.95 -42.30 -9.77
C ALA A 403 -7.88 -42.63 -10.94
N LYS A 404 -9.15 -42.94 -10.67
CA LYS A 404 -10.17 -43.27 -11.68
C LYS A 404 -11.03 -42.07 -12.12
N ASP A 405 -10.83 -40.91 -11.52
CA ASP A 405 -11.56 -39.67 -11.82
C ASP A 405 -10.57 -38.56 -12.17
N ALA A 406 -10.20 -38.49 -13.45
CA ALA A 406 -9.18 -37.57 -13.92
C ALA A 406 -9.55 -36.09 -13.69
N ALA A 407 -10.83 -35.73 -13.81
CA ALA A 407 -11.28 -34.37 -13.60
C ALA A 407 -11.15 -33.97 -12.12
N HIS A 408 -11.54 -34.85 -11.21
CA HIS A 408 -11.41 -34.61 -9.78
C HIS A 408 -9.94 -34.63 -9.32
N ALA A 409 -9.12 -35.52 -9.86
CA ALA A 409 -7.68 -35.56 -9.60
C ALA A 409 -6.96 -34.27 -10.07
N PHE A 410 -7.37 -33.72 -11.22
CA PHE A 410 -6.86 -32.44 -11.71
C PHE A 410 -7.24 -31.29 -10.76
N TYR A 411 -8.52 -31.19 -10.38
CA TYR A 411 -9.01 -30.18 -9.44
C TYR A 411 -8.26 -30.21 -8.10
N LEU A 412 -8.14 -31.39 -7.48
CA LEU A 412 -7.43 -31.55 -6.21
C LEU A 412 -5.94 -31.18 -6.35
N GLY A 413 -5.34 -31.51 -7.48
CA GLY A 413 -3.97 -31.08 -7.80
C GLY A 413 -3.80 -29.57 -7.81
N THR A 414 -4.69 -28.87 -8.50
CA THR A 414 -4.67 -27.40 -8.55
C THR A 414 -4.85 -26.79 -7.17
N GLU A 415 -5.83 -27.27 -6.40
CA GLU A 415 -6.10 -26.73 -5.07
C GLU A 415 -5.00 -27.05 -4.06
N LEU A 416 -4.41 -28.25 -4.09
CA LEU A 416 -3.29 -28.63 -3.23
C LEU A 416 -2.02 -27.84 -3.56
N ALA A 417 -1.71 -27.62 -4.84
CA ALA A 417 -0.58 -26.77 -5.23
C ALA A 417 -0.77 -25.30 -4.80
N LYS A 418 -2.00 -24.80 -4.88
CA LYS A 418 -2.37 -23.48 -4.35
C LYS A 418 -2.24 -23.42 -2.82
N ALA A 419 -2.70 -24.44 -2.10
CA ALA A 419 -2.56 -24.56 -0.66
C ALA A 419 -1.09 -24.65 -0.22
N GLU A 420 -0.26 -25.37 -0.97
CA GLU A 420 1.19 -25.44 -0.73
C GLU A 420 1.85 -24.09 -0.91
N THR A 421 1.55 -23.38 -2.00
CA THR A 421 2.07 -22.03 -2.22
C THR A 421 1.64 -21.10 -1.10
N ALA A 422 0.38 -21.19 -0.67
CA ALA A 422 -0.15 -20.39 0.42
C ALA A 422 0.56 -20.67 1.75
N TRP A 423 0.73 -21.95 2.10
CA TRP A 423 1.44 -22.32 3.33
C TRP A 423 2.89 -21.86 3.33
N ARG A 424 3.63 -22.08 2.23
CA ARG A 424 5.05 -21.70 2.11
C ARG A 424 5.28 -20.20 2.23
N LEU A 425 4.40 -19.41 1.63
CA LEU A 425 4.53 -17.95 1.60
C LEU A 425 3.83 -17.28 2.80
N GLY A 426 3.04 -18.01 3.58
CA GLY A 426 2.18 -17.42 4.59
C GLY A 426 1.08 -16.56 3.96
N LYS A 427 0.38 -17.08 2.96
CA LYS A 427 -0.86 -16.52 2.42
C LYS A 427 -2.07 -17.24 3.01
N ARG A 428 -3.18 -16.53 3.09
CA ARG A 428 -4.47 -17.09 3.44
C ARG A 428 -4.97 -17.92 2.27
N TYR A 429 -5.13 -19.22 2.52
CA TYR A 429 -5.78 -20.12 1.58
C TYR A 429 -7.29 -20.12 1.82
N ALA A 430 -8.04 -20.04 0.72
CA ALA A 430 -9.45 -20.38 0.68
C ALA A 430 -9.67 -21.26 -0.56
N GLN A 431 -10.30 -22.41 -0.35
CA GLN A 431 -10.61 -23.34 -1.43
C GLN A 431 -11.52 -22.65 -2.46
N ASP A 432 -11.31 -22.94 -3.74
CA ASP A 432 -12.00 -22.34 -4.89
C ASP A 432 -11.78 -20.82 -5.10
N GLU A 433 -11.06 -20.15 -4.21
CA GLU A 433 -10.72 -18.73 -4.32
C GLU A 433 -9.24 -18.54 -4.75
N PRO A 434 -8.92 -17.54 -5.59
CA PRO A 434 -7.54 -17.23 -5.91
C PRO A 434 -6.79 -16.65 -4.70
N LEU A 435 -5.46 -16.77 -4.70
CA LEU A 435 -4.62 -16.07 -3.72
C LEU A 435 -4.65 -14.56 -4.00
N ASP A 436 -4.82 -13.74 -2.94
CA ASP A 436 -4.79 -12.28 -3.04
C ASP A 436 -3.35 -11.78 -2.98
N PHE A 437 -2.80 -11.24 -4.07
CA PHE A 437 -1.46 -10.66 -4.10
C PHE A 437 -1.45 -9.13 -3.88
N GLY A 438 -2.52 -8.57 -3.32
CA GLY A 438 -2.64 -7.14 -3.10
C GLY A 438 -2.71 -6.37 -4.43
N CYS A 439 -1.91 -5.31 -4.57
CA CYS A 439 -1.81 -4.56 -5.83
C CYS A 439 -0.84 -5.18 -6.84
N ALA A 440 -0.11 -6.24 -6.46
CA ALA A 440 0.86 -6.91 -7.34
C ALA A 440 0.21 -7.76 -8.44
N ALA A 441 -1.08 -8.09 -8.31
CA ALA A 441 -1.87 -8.76 -9.33
C ALA A 441 -3.20 -8.03 -9.54
N ASP A 442 -3.85 -8.27 -10.68
CA ASP A 442 -5.22 -7.80 -10.91
C ASP A 442 -6.19 -8.67 -10.11
N LYS A 443 -7.21 -8.04 -9.54
CA LYS A 443 -8.26 -8.75 -8.82
C LYS A 443 -9.29 -9.27 -9.83
N PRO A 444 -9.86 -10.46 -9.63
CA PRO A 444 -11.00 -10.90 -10.43
C PRO A 444 -12.15 -9.90 -10.29
N ASP A 445 -12.84 -9.59 -11.39
CA ASP A 445 -14.10 -8.85 -11.34
C ASP A 445 -15.13 -9.67 -10.56
N GLU A 446 -15.44 -9.24 -9.34
CA GLU A 446 -16.55 -9.81 -8.58
C GLU A 446 -17.83 -9.09 -9.00
N ASP A 447 -18.71 -9.79 -9.72
CA ASP A 447 -20.08 -9.30 -9.97
C ASP A 447 -20.82 -9.23 -8.63
N ALA A 448 -20.87 -8.03 -8.06
CA ALA A 448 -21.47 -7.76 -6.75
C ALA A 448 -23.00 -7.93 -6.72
N THR A 449 -23.63 -8.33 -7.83
CA THR A 449 -25.09 -8.45 -7.98
C THR A 449 -25.60 -9.89 -8.15
N GLY A 450 -24.70 -10.88 -8.24
CA GLY A 450 -25.06 -12.29 -8.40
C GLY A 450 -24.49 -13.19 -7.30
N PHE A 451 -25.15 -14.33 -7.04
CA PHE A 451 -24.47 -15.45 -6.38
C PHE A 451 -23.30 -15.87 -7.26
N LYS A 452 -22.08 -15.90 -6.69
CA LYS A 452 -20.86 -16.35 -7.39
C LYS A 452 -21.17 -17.70 -8.03
N ALA A 453 -20.90 -17.81 -9.33
CA ALA A 453 -21.17 -19.04 -10.06
C ALA A 453 -20.51 -20.21 -9.31
N PRO A 454 -21.20 -21.35 -9.15
CA PRO A 454 -20.57 -22.54 -8.63
C PRO A 454 -19.25 -22.78 -9.35
N GLY A 455 -18.17 -23.08 -8.62
CA GLY A 455 -16.87 -23.39 -9.22
C GLY A 455 -17.01 -24.40 -10.36
N HIS A 456 -16.05 -24.42 -11.28
CA HIS A 456 -16.12 -25.16 -12.56
C HIS A 456 -16.55 -26.65 -12.45
N THR A 457 -16.50 -27.24 -11.27
CA THR A 457 -16.93 -28.60 -10.93
C THR A 457 -18.45 -28.79 -10.78
N LEU A 458 -19.24 -27.75 -10.47
CA LEU A 458 -20.71 -27.86 -10.33
C LEU A 458 -21.46 -27.71 -11.67
N ALA A 459 -20.81 -27.15 -12.70
CA ALA A 459 -21.36 -27.09 -14.05
C ALA A 459 -21.45 -28.50 -14.70
N GLY A 460 -20.45 -29.35 -14.47
CA GLY A 460 -20.40 -30.70 -15.05
C GLY A 460 -21.36 -31.73 -14.42
N ARG A 461 -21.94 -31.44 -13.24
CA ARG A 461 -22.90 -32.34 -12.58
C ARG A 461 -24.36 -32.16 -13.02
N LYS A 462 -24.65 -31.15 -13.86
CA LYS A 462 -26.02 -30.92 -14.39
C LYS A 462 -26.32 -31.66 -15.69
N GLU A 463 -25.35 -32.35 -16.28
CA GLU A 463 -25.51 -33.07 -17.56
C GLU A 463 -25.35 -34.60 -17.43
N GLN A 464 -25.58 -35.19 -16.26
CA GLN A 464 -25.68 -36.65 -16.09
C GLN A 464 -27.01 -37.09 -15.50
#